data_AF-A0A0C9YXJ5-F1
#
_entry.id   AF-A0A0C9YXJ5-F1
#
_cell.length_a   1.000
_cell.length_b   1.000
_cell.length_c   1.000
_cell.angle_alpha   90.00
_cell.angle_beta   90.00
_cell.angle_gamma   90.00
#
_symmetry.space_group_name_H-M   'P 1'
#
loop_
_entity.id
_entity.type
_entity.pdbx_description
1 polymer ?
#
loop_
_entity_poly.entity_id
_entity_poly.type
_entity_poly.pdbx_seq_one_letter_code
_entity_poly.pdbx_strand_id
1 'polypeptide(L)' 'MECPQFHQLILYLHHNLWDTDIPHCTKTHELILQHWQEHFMQLRVELKRAVGVISFTADMWSADKLDSYLAMMAHWI' A
#
# COMPACT_ATOMS: atom_id res chain seq x y z
N MET A 1 13.42 -7.00 -6.67
CA MET A 1 14.54 -6.59 -7.54
C MET A 1 14.71 -5.10 -7.33
N GLU A 2 15.90 -4.67 -6.91
CA GLU A 2 16.26 -3.25 -6.96
C GLU A 2 16.36 -2.80 -8.42
N CYS A 3 15.94 -1.58 -8.73
CA CYS A 3 16.00 -0.99 -10.07
C CYS A 3 16.99 0.20 -10.07
N PRO A 4 18.27 -0.03 -10.40
CA PRO A 4 19.30 1.02 -10.35
C PRO A 4 18.96 2.23 -11.23
N GLN A 5 18.28 2.01 -12.36
CA GLN A 5 17.85 3.07 -13.28
C GLN A 5 16.83 4.00 -12.63
N PHE A 6 15.96 3.46 -11.77
CA PHE A 6 14.98 4.24 -11.04
C PHE A 6 15.65 5.10 -9.94
N HIS A 7 16.64 4.56 -9.23
CA HIS A 7 17.45 5.34 -8.28
C HIS A 7 18.17 6.50 -8.96
N GLN A 8 18.80 6.24 -10.10
CA GLN A 8 19.49 7.26 -10.88
C GLN A 8 18.54 8.36 -11.36
N LEU A 9 17.32 8.00 -11.79
CA LEU A 9 16.29 8.96 -12.16
C LEU A 9 15.88 9.85 -10.97
N ILE A 10 15.69 9.27 -9.78
CA ILE A 10 15.35 10.04 -8.56
C ILE A 10 16.46 11.05 -8.23
N LEU A 11 17.72 10.61 -8.22
CA LEU A 11 18.87 11.49 -7.94
C LEU A 11 19.02 12.59 -8.99
N TYR A 12 18.75 12.29 -10.26
CA TYR A 12 18.74 13.28 -11.33
C TYR A 12 17.66 14.35 -11.10
N LEU A 13 16.44 13.94 -10.73
CA LEU A 13 15.32 14.84 -10.50
C LEU A 13 15.44 15.65 -9.20
N HIS A 14 16.18 15.15 -8.20
CA HIS A 14 16.28 15.75 -6.88
C HIS A 14 17.74 15.95 -6.45
N HIS A 15 18.30 17.12 -6.79
CA HIS A 15 19.73 17.41 -6.66
C HIS A 15 20.23 17.53 -5.22
N ASN A 16 19.32 17.58 -4.24
CA ASN A 16 19.62 17.64 -2.81
C ASN A 16 19.51 16.28 -2.12
N LEU A 17 19.13 15.22 -2.83
CA LEU A 17 19.09 13.86 -2.31
C LEU A 17 20.43 13.15 -2.55
N TRP A 18 20.87 12.42 -1.54
CA TRP A 18 22.00 11.51 -1.62
C TRP A 18 21.48 10.08 -1.80
N ASP A 19 22.29 9.19 -2.36
CA ASP A 19 21.88 7.78 -2.57
C ASP A 19 21.47 7.10 -1.24
N THR A 20 22.11 7.49 -0.14
CA THR A 20 21.79 7.03 1.23
C THR A 20 20.41 7.47 1.72
N ASP A 21 19.82 8.50 1.11
CA ASP A 21 18.48 8.99 1.45
C ASP A 21 17.38 8.17 0.77
N ILE A 22 17.72 7.38 -0.26
CA ILE A 22 16.78 6.53 -0.98
C ILE A 22 16.70 5.17 -0.26
N PRO A 23 15.54 4.81 0.33
CA PRO A 23 15.41 3.55 1.05
C PRO A 23 15.46 2.36 0.09
N HIS A 24 16.28 1.36 0.43
CA HIS A 24 16.27 0.04 -0.23
C HIS A 24 14.87 -0.58 -0.17
N CYS A 25 14.52 -1.48 -1.10
CA CYS A 25 13.19 -2.12 -1.18
C CYS A 25 12.80 -2.80 0.14
N THR A 26 13.74 -3.42 0.85
CA THR A 26 13.51 -3.99 2.19
C THR A 26 13.02 -2.92 3.17
N LYS A 27 13.69 -1.76 3.18
CA LYS A 27 13.34 -0.67 4.08
C LYS A 27 12.01 -0.03 3.69
N THR A 28 11.78 0.16 2.38
CA THR A 28 10.51 0.63 1.85
C THR A 28 9.36 -0.30 2.23
N HIS A 29 9.56 -1.62 2.11
CA HIS A 29 8.58 -2.62 2.53
C HIS A 29 8.26 -2.55 4.02
N GLU A 30 9.28 -2.46 4.89
CA GLU A 30 9.08 -2.25 6.34
C GLU A 30 8.27 -0.99 6.63
N LEU A 31 8.62 0.12 5.99
CA LEU A 31 7.91 1.39 6.16
C LEU A 31 6.46 1.30 5.68
N ILE A 32 6.20 0.67 4.53
CA ILE A 32 4.83 0.45 4.03
C ILE A 32 4.00 -0.34 5.04
N LEU A 33 4.54 -1.44 5.57
CA LEU A 33 3.83 -2.25 6.56
C LEU A 33 3.57 -1.49 7.86
N GLN A 34 4.55 -0.71 8.34
CA GLN A 34 4.39 0.10 9.54
C GLN A 34 3.27 1.14 9.36
N HIS A 35 3.31 1.92 8.27
CA HIS A 35 2.28 2.93 8.00
C HIS A 35 0.92 2.29 7.77
N TRP A 36 0.87 1.15 7.07
CA TRP A 36 -0.37 0.39 6.91
C TRP A 36 -0.95 -0.02 8.27
N GLN A 37 -0.13 -0.50 9.20
CA GLN A 37 -0.59 -0.91 10.53
C GLN A 37 -1.14 0.27 11.33
N GLU A 38 -0.49 1.43 11.27
CA GLU A 38 -0.94 2.66 11.91
C GLU A 38 -2.30 3.11 11.37
N HIS A 39 -2.46 3.18 10.04
CA HIS A 39 -3.72 3.51 9.39
C HIS A 39 -4.80 2.46 9.67
N PHE A 40 -4.44 1.17 9.70
CA PHE A 40 -5.38 0.11 10.00
C PHE A 40 -5.95 0.22 11.41
N MET A 41 -5.13 0.62 12.39
CA MET A 41 -5.63 0.86 13.75
C MET A 41 -6.64 2.01 13.81
N GLN A 42 -6.40 3.09 13.07
CA GLN A 42 -7.35 4.22 12.96
C GLN A 42 -8.65 3.77 12.26
N LEU A 43 -8.53 3.09 11.12
CA LEU A 43 -9.65 2.54 10.37
C LEU A 43 -10.53 1.65 11.26
N ARG A 44 -9.95 0.78 12.09
CA ARG A 44 -10.72 -0.06 13.02
C ARG A 44 -11.58 0.75 14.00
N VAL A 45 -11.11 1.92 14.44
CA VAL A 45 -11.90 2.79 15.32
C VAL A 45 -13.07 3.41 14.56
N GLU A 46 -12.86 3.80 13.31
CA GLU A 46 -13.91 4.34 12.43
C GLU A 46 -14.97 3.29 12.09
N LEU A 47 -14.56 2.09 11.69
CA LEU A 47 -15.49 1.01 11.34
C LEU A 47 -16.34 0.55 12.53
N LYS A 48 -15.82 0.64 13.76
CA LYS A 48 -16.62 0.41 14.98
C LYS A 48 -17.78 1.39 15.14
N ARG A 49 -17.67 2.61 14.59
CA ARG A 49 -18.75 3.61 14.59
C ARG A 49 -19.73 3.43 13.45
N ALA A 50 -19.29 2.79 12.36
CA ALA A 50 -20.10 2.52 11.17
C ALA A 50 -20.97 1.25 11.25
N VAL A 51 -21.08 0.62 12.43
CA VAL A 51 -21.87 -0.61 12.60
C VAL A 51 -23.33 -0.34 12.22
N GLY A 52 -23.85 -1.13 11.29
CA GLY A 52 -25.22 -0.99 10.76
C GLY A 52 -25.37 -0.06 9.56
N VAL A 53 -24.32 0.69 9.19
CA VAL A 53 -24.29 1.60 8.02
C VAL A 53 -23.06 1.37 7.13
N ILE A 54 -22.42 0.22 7.28
CA ILE A 54 -21.29 -0.23 6.45
C ILE A 54 -21.78 -1.19 5.37
N SER A 55 -21.26 -1.02 4.16
CA SER A 55 -21.47 -1.93 3.02
C SER A 55 -20.12 -2.37 2.46
N PHE A 56 -20.10 -3.51 1.77
CA PHE A 56 -18.89 -4.05 1.17
C PHE A 56 -19.12 -4.38 -0.30
N THR A 57 -18.15 -4.01 -1.14
CA THR A 57 -18.05 -4.47 -2.53
C THR A 57 -16.95 -5.53 -2.57
N ALA A 58 -17.24 -6.67 -3.19
CA ALA A 58 -16.29 -7.75 -3.38
C ALA A 58 -16.16 -8.06 -4.87
N ASP A 59 -14.98 -7.83 -5.41
CA ASP A 59 -14.64 -8.13 -6.79
C ASP A 59 -13.80 -9.40 -6.82
N MET A 60 -14.25 -10.40 -7.59
CA MET A 60 -13.57 -11.67 -7.76
C MET A 60 -13.26 -11.90 -9.23
N TRP A 61 -12.03 -12.30 -9.52
CA TRP A 61 -11.61 -12.63 -10.87
C TRP A 61 -10.49 -13.66 -10.86
N SER A 62 -10.31 -14.37 -11.97
CA SER A 62 -9.15 -15.23 -12.20
C SER A 62 -8.26 -14.63 -13.29
N ALA A 63 -6.95 -14.72 -13.12
CA ALA A 63 -6.01 -14.46 -14.21
C ALA A 63 -5.88 -15.68 -15.11
N ASP A 64 -5.33 -15.48 -16.32
CA ASP A 64 -5.13 -16.54 -17.33
C ASP A 64 -4.30 -17.72 -16.83
N LYS A 65 -3.50 -17.51 -15.77
CA LYS A 65 -2.69 -18.53 -15.11
C LYS A 65 -3.45 -19.35 -14.05
N LEU A 66 -4.78 -19.21 -13.98
CA LEU A 66 -5.66 -19.80 -12.96
C LEU A 66 -5.43 -19.27 -11.54
N ASP A 67 -4.74 -18.14 -11.40
CA ASP A 67 -4.62 -17.43 -10.13
C ASP A 67 -5.95 -16.73 -9.82
N SER A 68 -6.59 -17.09 -8.71
CA SER A 68 -7.85 -16.47 -8.27
C SER A 68 -7.58 -15.32 -7.30
N TYR A 69 -8.23 -14.19 -7.54
CA TYR A 69 -8.11 -12.98 -6.74
C TYR A 69 -9.46 -12.57 -6.16
N LEU A 70 -9.40 -11.95 -4.97
CA LEU A 70 -10.52 -11.31 -4.31
C LEU A 70 -10.04 -9.93 -3.84
N ALA A 71 -10.69 -8.88 -4.32
CA ALA A 71 -10.61 -7.56 -3.70
C ALA A 71 -11.89 -7.30 -2.91
N MET A 72 -11.75 -6.73 -1.73
CA MET A 72 -12.87 -6.31 -0.89
C MET A 72 -12.67 -4.86 -0.48
N MET A 73 -13.70 -4.04 -0.68
CA MET A 73 -13.73 -2.64 -0.30
C MET A 73 -14.92 -2.37 0.62
N ALA A 74 -14.69 -1.66 1.71
CA ALA A 74 -15.75 -1.20 2.61
C ALA A 74 -16.15 0.23 2.25
N HIS A 75 -17.45 0.51 2.31
CA HIS A 75 -18.03 1.85 2.15
C HIS A 75 -18.89 2.16 3.37
N TRP A 76 -18.65 3.29 4.03
CA TRP A 76 -19.40 3.77 5.19
C TRP A 76 -19.52 5.30 5.16
N ILE A 77 -20.53 5.85 5.84
CA ILE A 77 -20.81 7.29 5.99
C ILE A 77 -20.79 7.64 7.48
#